data_AF-A0A8B8QXQ0-F1
#
_entry.id   AF-A0A8B8QXQ0-F1
#
_cell.length_a   1.000
_cell.length_b   1.000
_cell.length_c   1.000
_cell.angle_alpha   90.00
_cell.angle_beta   90.00
_cell.angle_gamma   90.00
#
_symmetry.space_group_name_H-M   'P 1'
#
loop_
_entity.id
_entity.type
_entity.pdbx_description
1 polymer ?
#
loop_
_entity_poly.entity_id
_entity_poly.type
_entity_poly.pdbx_seq_one_letter_code
_entity_poly.pdbx_strand_id
1 'polypeptide(L)'
;MGTIICPTNHGRVKIAMQNHAETFPLVTLELPLHTPHFATLVRSETNRIVFTCPHGGLGRPLLSAPVWAMLCNGKKMGFAVSRAGPHEDASLMEMIRSVTTGAGLLPDKAGFGEHRYLRGQFVWTVGSSDSEACHLVDPSGCFGQELSLLFLRN
;
A
#
# COMPACT_ATOMS: atom_id res chain seq x y z
N MET A 1 4.25 -10.29 1.55
CA MET A 1 3.73 -9.57 2.73
C MET A 1 3.40 -8.13 2.38
N GLY A 2 2.42 -7.55 3.06
CA GLY A 2 1.94 -6.19 2.83
C GLY A 2 1.69 -5.45 4.13
N THR A 3 2.03 -4.17 4.17
CA THR A 3 1.73 -3.29 5.30
C THR A 3 1.08 -2.01 4.80
N ILE A 4 -0.08 -1.65 5.33
CA ILE A 4 -0.71 -0.34 5.15
C ILE A 4 -0.37 0.51 6.36
N ILE A 5 0.18 1.69 6.11
CA ILE A 5 0.58 2.66 7.14
C ILE A 5 -0.35 3.87 7.01
N CYS A 6 -1.00 4.21 8.11
CA CYS A 6 -2.00 5.25 8.24
C CYS A 6 -1.57 6.27 9.30
N PRO A 7 -0.91 7.38 8.90
CA PRO A 7 -0.49 8.43 9.83
C PRO A 7 -1.68 9.14 10.49
N THR A 8 -1.55 9.57 11.75
CA THR A 8 -2.57 10.39 12.45
C THR A 8 -2.36 11.89 12.27
N ASN A 9 -1.16 12.33 11.89
CA ASN A 9 -0.73 13.74 11.75
C ASN A 9 -1.03 14.37 10.38
N HIS A 10 -2.16 14.03 9.76
CA HIS A 10 -2.48 14.45 8.38
C HIS A 10 -1.47 13.98 7.31
N GLY A 11 -0.61 13.00 7.60
CA GLY A 11 0.20 12.35 6.59
C GLY A 11 -0.63 11.62 5.52
N ARG A 12 0.04 11.24 4.43
CA ARG A 12 -0.53 10.42 3.36
C ARG A 12 -0.44 8.93 3.72
N VAL A 13 -1.45 8.17 3.34
CA VAL A 13 -1.48 6.71 3.52
C VAL A 13 -0.43 6.07 2.63
N LYS A 14 0.26 5.07 3.16
CA LYS A 14 1.30 4.33 2.44
C LYS A 14 0.99 2.84 2.40
N ILE A 15 1.28 2.19 1.28
CA ILE A 15 1.21 0.74 1.13
C ILE A 15 2.60 0.21 0.84
N ALA A 16 3.19 -0.50 1.79
CA ALA A 16 4.49 -1.14 1.68
C ALA A 16 4.33 -2.62 1.30
N MET A 17 5.07 -3.06 0.30
CA MET A 17 5.06 -4.42 -0.23
C MET A 17 6.42 -5.06 0.04
N GLN A 18 6.42 -6.24 0.67
CA GLN A 18 7.62 -6.96 1.11
C GLN A 18 7.55 -8.42 0.67
N ASN A 19 8.70 -9.05 0.43
CA ASN A 19 8.74 -10.51 0.22
C ASN A 19 8.40 -11.24 1.52
N HIS A 20 9.13 -10.93 2.60
CA HIS A 20 8.95 -11.50 3.93
C HIS A 20 8.72 -10.41 4.98
N ALA A 21 8.20 -10.80 6.15
CA ALA A 21 7.93 -9.84 7.22
C ALA A 21 9.21 -9.11 7.70
N GLU A 22 10.35 -9.80 7.58
CA GLU A 22 11.66 -9.35 8.06
C GLU A 22 12.47 -8.54 7.03
N THR A 23 12.04 -8.54 5.76
CA THR A 23 12.75 -7.85 4.67
C THR A 23 12.29 -6.41 4.51
N PHE A 24 13.15 -5.52 4.05
CA PHE A 24 12.71 -4.17 3.67
C PHE A 24 11.65 -4.19 2.54
N PRO A 25 10.76 -3.19 2.49
CA PRO A 25 9.82 -3.06 1.38
C PRO A 25 10.54 -3.01 0.04
N LEU A 26 10.10 -3.85 -0.89
CA LEU A 26 10.49 -3.77 -2.29
C LEU A 26 10.00 -2.46 -2.90
N VAL A 27 8.76 -2.10 -2.58
CA VAL A 27 8.11 -0.87 -3.01
C VAL A 27 7.20 -0.35 -1.91
N THR A 28 7.20 0.96 -1.73
CA THR A 28 6.23 1.69 -0.92
C THR A 28 5.49 2.66 -1.81
N LEU A 29 4.18 2.50 -1.88
CA LEU A 29 3.27 3.40 -2.60
C LEU A 29 2.70 4.42 -1.63
N GLU A 30 3.04 5.69 -1.81
CA GLU A 30 2.41 6.80 -1.09
C GLU A 30 1.18 7.26 -1.87
N LEU A 31 -0.01 7.07 -1.28
CA LEU A 31 -1.28 7.35 -1.92
C LEU A 31 -1.62 8.85 -1.87
N PRO A 32 -2.43 9.38 -2.81
CA PRO A 32 -2.96 10.74 -2.75
C PRO A 32 -4.08 10.91 -1.69
N LEU A 33 -4.06 10.11 -0.62
CA LEU A 33 -5.13 10.00 0.36
C LEU A 33 -4.60 10.19 1.77
N HIS A 34 -5.33 10.96 2.57
CA HIS A 34 -5.16 11.01 4.02
C HIS A 34 -5.95 9.87 4.70
N THR A 35 -5.53 9.50 5.90
CA THR A 35 -6.14 8.42 6.68
C THR A 35 -7.66 8.47 6.78
N PRO A 36 -8.32 9.62 7.07
CA PRO A 36 -9.79 9.67 7.16
C PRO A 36 -10.48 9.35 5.83
N HIS A 37 -9.93 9.85 4.72
CA HIS A 37 -10.50 9.61 3.39
C HIS A 37 -10.30 8.15 2.98
N PHE A 38 -9.11 7.61 3.20
CA PHE A 38 -8.83 6.19 2.95
C PHE A 38 -9.76 5.27 3.77
N ALA A 39 -9.98 5.60 5.05
CA ALA A 39 -10.88 4.84 5.93
C ALA A 39 -12.32 4.79 5.39
N THR A 40 -12.82 5.88 4.79
CA THR A 40 -14.15 5.88 4.15
C THR A 40 -14.18 4.99 2.92
N LEU A 41 -13.10 4.96 2.12
CA LEU A 41 -13.04 4.13 0.91
C LEU A 41 -13.03 2.64 1.26
N VAL A 42 -12.20 2.24 2.22
CA VAL A 42 -12.10 0.82 2.63
C VAL A 42 -13.32 0.30 3.39
N ARG A 43 -14.22 1.19 3.83
CA ARG A 43 -15.51 0.82 4.43
C ARG A 43 -16.64 0.73 3.42
N SER A 44 -16.39 1.10 2.16
CA SER A 44 -17.40 1.00 1.10
C SER A 44 -17.57 -0.44 0.63
N GLU A 45 -18.66 -0.74 -0.07
CA GLU A 45 -19.00 -2.11 -0.49
C GLU A 45 -18.05 -2.70 -1.55
N THR A 46 -17.15 -1.91 -2.12
CA THR A 46 -16.12 -2.39 -3.06
C THR A 46 -14.78 -1.72 -2.77
N ASN A 47 -13.81 -2.49 -2.31
CA ASN A 47 -12.46 -2.00 -2.01
C ASN A 47 -11.48 -2.27 -3.16
N ARG A 48 -11.78 -1.76 -4.36
CA ARG A 48 -10.95 -1.94 -5.55
C ARG A 48 -10.19 -0.66 -5.87
N ILE A 49 -8.87 -0.73 -5.74
CA ILE A 49 -7.95 0.35 -6.13
C ILE A 49 -7.22 -0.09 -7.39
N VAL A 50 -7.24 0.76 -8.41
CA VAL A 50 -6.52 0.57 -9.67
C VAL A 50 -5.43 1.62 -9.78
N PHE A 51 -4.21 1.18 -10.08
CA PHE A 51 -3.05 2.01 -10.36
C PHE A 51 -2.73 1.88 -11.84
N THR A 52 -2.84 2.97 -12.59
CA THR A 52 -2.48 3.01 -14.01
C THR A 52 -1.23 3.85 -14.21
N CYS A 53 -0.27 3.33 -14.98
CA CYS A 53 0.92 4.11 -15.35
C CYS A 53 0.87 4.46 -16.84
N PRO A 54 0.72 5.75 -17.20
CA PRO A 54 0.70 6.17 -18.61
C PRO A 54 2.09 6.27 -19.26
N HIS A 55 3.18 6.16 -18.48
CA HIS A 55 4.55 6.32 -18.96
C HIS A 55 5.46 5.14 -18.55
N GLY A 56 4.89 3.94 -18.46
CA GLY A 56 5.67 2.75 -18.13
C GLY A 56 6.59 2.41 -19.31
N GLY A 57 7.89 2.67 -19.18
CA GLY A 57 8.85 2.28 -20.21
C GLY A 57 8.81 0.78 -20.47
N LEU A 58 8.70 0.39 -21.74
CA LEU A 58 8.76 -1.00 -22.18
C LEU A 58 10.04 -1.68 -21.66
N GLY A 59 9.90 -2.88 -21.10
CA GLY A 59 11.04 -3.68 -20.62
C GLY A 59 11.45 -3.47 -19.15
N ARG A 60 10.71 -2.68 -18.36
CA ARG A 60 10.92 -2.58 -16.91
C ARG A 60 9.87 -3.40 -16.12
N PRO A 61 10.16 -3.84 -14.89
CA PRO A 61 9.16 -4.47 -14.02
C PRO A 61 7.96 -3.55 -13.76
N LEU A 62 6.74 -4.09 -13.62
CA LEU A 62 5.50 -3.29 -13.46
C LEU A 62 5.59 -2.31 -12.29
N LEU A 63 5.92 -2.82 -11.10
CA LEU A 63 6.01 -2.04 -9.87
C LEU A 63 7.15 -1.02 -9.83
N SER A 64 8.04 -1.00 -10.82
CA SER A 64 9.16 -0.04 -10.90
C SER A 64 8.74 1.34 -11.41
N ALA A 65 7.49 1.52 -11.86
CA ALA A 65 7.03 2.82 -12.30
C ALA A 65 7.01 3.82 -11.13
N PRO A 66 7.55 5.05 -11.29
CA PRO A 66 7.70 6.01 -10.19
C PRO A 66 6.38 6.67 -9.79
N VAL A 67 5.44 6.79 -10.72
CA VAL A 67 4.17 7.49 -10.52
C VAL A 67 3.03 6.68 -11.12
N TRP A 68 1.93 6.59 -10.36
CA TRP A 68 0.74 5.84 -10.69
C TRP A 68 -0.49 6.73 -10.58
N ALA A 69 -1.32 6.81 -11.60
CA ALA A 69 -2.65 7.38 -11.45
C ALA A 69 -3.51 6.39 -10.65
N MET A 70 -4.07 6.85 -9.54
CA MET A 70 -4.91 6.03 -8.66
C MET A 70 -6.38 6.27 -8.98
N LEU A 71 -7.10 5.18 -9.25
CA LEU A 71 -8.54 5.14 -9.34
C LEU A 71 -9.10 4.26 -8.21
N CYS A 72 -10.16 4.70 -7.57
CA CYS A 72 -10.89 3.90 -6.59
C CYS A 72 -12.34 3.83 -7.04
N ASN A 73 -12.86 2.61 -7.25
CA ASN A 73 -14.23 2.37 -7.73
C ASN A 73 -14.60 3.21 -8.98
N GLY A 74 -13.66 3.27 -9.94
CA GLY A 74 -13.81 4.02 -11.19
C GLY A 74 -13.60 5.54 -11.08
N LYS A 75 -13.42 6.10 -9.88
CA LYS A 75 -13.17 7.52 -9.67
C LYS A 75 -11.68 7.80 -9.55
N LYS A 76 -11.19 8.82 -10.27
CA LYS A 76 -9.79 9.27 -10.18
C LYS A 76 -9.54 9.97 -8.84
N MET A 77 -8.57 9.47 -8.08
CA MET A 77 -8.24 9.99 -6.74
C MET A 77 -6.99 10.87 -6.74
N GLY A 78 -6.12 10.74 -7.74
CA GLY A 78 -4.89 11.51 -7.86
C GLY A 78 -3.73 10.64 -8.32
N PHE A 79 -2.52 10.97 -7.88
CA PHE A 79 -1.30 10.23 -8.20
C PHE A 79 -0.68 9.65 -6.94
N ALA A 80 -0.38 8.35 -6.98
CA ALA A 80 0.44 7.68 -6.00
C ALA A 80 1.91 7.67 -6.46
N VAL A 81 2.83 7.82 -5.52
CA VAL A 81 4.27 7.84 -5.78
C VAL A 81 4.88 6.54 -5.27
N SER A 82 5.62 5.86 -6.14
CA SER A 82 6.38 4.67 -5.81
C SER A 82 7.77 5.05 -5.33
N ARG A 83 8.19 4.49 -4.20
CA ARG A 83 9.55 4.61 -3.68
C ARG A 83 10.11 3.22 -3.44
N ALA A 84 11.36 3.01 -3.84
CA ALA A 84 12.11 1.78 -3.61
C ALA A 84 13.15 2.01 -2.50
N GLY A 85 13.41 0.96 -1.71
CA GLY A 85 14.46 0.96 -0.70
C GLY A 85 14.06 1.54 0.67
N PRO A 86 15.02 1.59 1.62
CA PRO A 86 14.78 2.13 2.96
C PRO A 86 14.44 3.62 2.88
N HIS A 87 13.28 3.98 3.43
CA HIS A 87 12.77 5.35 3.46
C HIS A 87 12.57 5.80 4.93
N GLU A 88 12.04 7.01 5.14
CA GLU A 88 11.64 7.56 6.46
C GLU A 88 10.85 6.56 7.34
N ASP A 89 10.11 5.63 6.73
CA ASP A 89 9.32 4.61 7.41
C ASP A 89 10.15 3.36 7.82
N ALA A 90 11.46 3.31 7.58
CA ALA A 90 12.29 2.14 7.90
C ALA A 90 12.24 1.80 9.40
N SER A 91 12.29 2.81 10.27
CA SER A 91 12.13 2.65 11.72
C SER A 91 10.76 2.06 12.08
N LEU A 92 9.70 2.44 11.35
CA LEU A 92 8.36 1.91 11.52
C LEU A 92 8.30 0.44 11.12
N MET A 93 8.88 0.10 9.96
CA MET A 93 8.95 -1.28 9.47
C MET A 93 9.77 -2.18 10.41
N GLU A 94 10.82 -1.65 11.04
CA GLU A 94 11.62 -2.39 12.03
C GLU A 94 10.81 -2.69 13.31
N MET A 95 10.00 -1.75 13.80
CA MET A 95 9.16 -1.97 14.98
C MET A 95 8.15 -3.10 14.78
N ILE A 96 7.64 -3.28 13.56
CA ILE A 96 6.67 -4.32 13.24
C ILE A 96 7.32 -5.57 12.63
N ARG A 97 8.66 -5.67 12.60
CA ARG A 97 9.39 -6.71 11.86
C ARG A 97 8.98 -8.15 12.23
N SER A 98 8.71 -8.40 13.51
CA SER A 98 8.25 -9.70 14.03
C SER A 98 6.76 -9.97 13.82
N VAL A 99 5.99 -8.97 13.36
CA VAL A 99 4.55 -9.10 13.08
C VAL A 99 4.38 -9.60 11.66
N THR A 100 3.76 -10.76 11.50
CA THR A 100 3.41 -11.33 10.19
C THR A 100 2.02 -10.91 9.73
N THR A 101 1.12 -10.70 10.68
CA THR A 101 -0.30 -10.40 10.45
C THR A 101 -0.85 -9.67 11.67
N GLY A 102 -1.64 -8.63 11.44
CA GLY A 102 -2.36 -7.92 12.50
C GLY A 102 -2.46 -6.42 12.26
N ALA A 103 -3.22 -5.75 13.12
CA ALA A 103 -3.37 -4.30 13.15
C ALA A 103 -2.80 -3.75 14.46
N GLY A 104 -2.33 -2.50 14.45
CA GLY A 104 -1.88 -1.87 15.67
C GLY A 104 -1.62 -0.37 15.55
N LEU A 105 -1.27 0.22 16.69
CA LEU A 105 -0.77 1.57 16.79
C LEU A 105 0.75 1.49 16.97
N LEU A 106 1.47 2.34 16.26
CA LEU A 106 2.90 2.53 16.41
C LEU A 106 3.12 3.87 17.11
N PRO A 107 3.83 3.87 18.24
CA PRO A 107 4.09 5.08 19.00
C PRO A 107 4.96 6.02 18.17
N ASP A 108 4.84 7.32 18.44
CA ASP A 108 5.70 8.32 17.82
C ASP A 108 7.15 8.13 18.29
N LYS A 109 7.95 7.44 17.48
CA LYS A 109 9.39 7.40 17.63
C LYS A 109 9.99 8.27 16.54
N ALA A 110 10.74 9.29 16.96
CA ALA A 110 11.43 10.29 16.12
C ALA A 110 10.56 11.44 15.54
N GLY A 111 9.41 11.74 16.13
CA GLY A 111 8.63 12.96 15.81
C GLY A 111 7.78 12.85 14.54
N PHE A 112 7.52 11.62 14.09
CA PHE A 112 6.72 11.31 12.91
C PHE A 112 5.21 11.23 13.21
N GLY A 113 4.82 11.37 14.47
CA GLY A 113 3.45 11.26 14.95
C GLY A 113 3.02 9.81 15.16
N GLU A 114 1.82 9.60 15.71
CA GLU A 114 1.29 8.24 15.86
C GLU A 114 0.89 7.67 14.49
N HIS A 115 1.17 6.39 14.27
CA HIS A 115 0.76 5.69 13.06
C HIS A 115 -0.14 4.53 13.41
N ARG A 116 -1.20 4.31 12.64
CA ARG A 116 -1.89 3.02 12.62
C ARG A 116 -1.29 2.17 11.51
N TYR A 117 -1.22 0.86 11.71
CA TYR A 117 -0.84 -0.04 10.63
C TYR A 117 -1.79 -1.23 10.55
N LEU A 118 -1.95 -1.75 9.35
CA LEU A 118 -2.44 -3.11 9.12
C LEU A 118 -1.38 -3.89 8.36
N ARG A 119 -1.13 -5.11 8.78
CA ARG A 119 -0.20 -6.03 8.16
C ARG A 119 -0.87 -7.35 7.83
N GLY A 120 -0.55 -7.89 6.66
CA GLY A 120 -1.10 -9.17 6.22
C GLY A 120 -0.36 -9.72 5.00
N GLN A 121 -0.92 -10.80 4.45
CA GLN A 121 -0.37 -11.41 3.25
C GLN A 121 -0.93 -10.72 2.01
N PHE A 122 -0.04 -10.28 1.12
CA PHE A 122 -0.41 -9.95 -0.25
C PHE A 122 -0.33 -11.20 -1.13
N VAL A 123 -1.45 -11.59 -1.70
CA VAL A 123 -1.54 -12.66 -2.70
C VAL A 123 -1.51 -12.02 -4.08
N TRP A 124 -0.48 -12.34 -4.85
CA TRP A 124 -0.26 -11.78 -6.19
C TRP A 124 -0.82 -12.71 -7.26
N THR A 125 -1.43 -12.10 -8.27
CA THR A 125 -1.85 -12.75 -9.51
C THR A 125 -1.29 -11.98 -10.68
N VAL A 126 -0.44 -12.62 -11.47
CA VAL A 126 0.14 -12.02 -12.69
C VAL A 126 -0.82 -12.27 -13.85
N GLY A 127 -1.33 -11.21 -14.45
CA GLY A 127 -2.16 -11.31 -15.65
C GLY A 127 -1.32 -11.30 -16.92
N SER A 128 -0.40 -10.34 -17.04
CA SER A 128 0.52 -10.19 -18.18
C SER A 128 1.77 -9.38 -17.77
N SER A 129 2.66 -9.08 -18.71
CA SER A 129 3.79 -8.14 -18.52
C SER A 129 3.37 -6.74 -18.07
N ASP A 130 2.11 -6.39 -18.28
CA ASP A 130 1.54 -5.06 -18.11
C ASP A 130 0.36 -5.05 -17.14
N SER A 131 0.05 -6.20 -16.52
CA SER A 131 -1.04 -6.32 -15.57
C SER A 131 -0.70 -7.29 -14.43
N GLU A 132 -0.75 -6.77 -13.20
CA GLU A 132 -0.63 -7.56 -11.98
C GLU A 132 -1.72 -7.13 -10.99
N ALA A 133 -2.32 -8.08 -10.28
CA ALA A 133 -3.24 -7.83 -9.19
C ALA A 133 -2.66 -8.35 -7.89
N CYS A 134 -2.91 -7.65 -6.79
CA CYS A 134 -2.64 -8.17 -5.46
C CYS A 134 -3.80 -7.93 -4.51
N HIS A 135 -4.06 -8.93 -3.67
CA HIS A 135 -5.14 -8.92 -2.69
C HIS A 135 -4.53 -8.94 -1.30
N LEU A 136 -4.92 -7.97 -0.46
CA LEU A 136 -4.59 -8.03 0.96
C LEU A 136 -5.54 -9.01 1.63
N VAL A 137 -4.98 -10.15 2.03
CA VAL A 137 -5.67 -11.04 2.96
C VAL A 137 -5.53 -10.40 4.34
N ASP A 138 -6.62 -9.83 4.84
CA ASP A 138 -6.73 -9.27 6.19
C ASP A 138 -7.24 -10.35 7.15
N PRO A 139 -6.37 -11.00 7.93
CA PRO A 139 -6.78 -12.08 8.81
C PRO A 139 -7.44 -11.55 10.09
N SER A 140 -7.31 -10.24 10.34
CA SER A 140 -7.92 -9.58 11.49
C SER A 140 -9.36 -9.15 11.23
N GLY A 141 -9.81 -9.18 9.96
CA GLY A 141 -11.12 -8.67 9.57
C GLY A 141 -11.31 -7.18 9.86
N CYS A 142 -10.24 -6.43 10.15
CA CYS A 142 -10.28 -5.02 10.49
C CYS A 142 -10.83 -4.15 9.36
N PHE A 143 -10.64 -4.56 8.10
CA PHE A 143 -11.27 -3.90 6.96
C PHE A 143 -12.70 -4.38 6.67
N GLY A 144 -13.15 -5.49 7.27
CA GLY A 144 -14.47 -6.09 7.00
C GLY A 144 -14.69 -6.60 5.58
N GLN A 145 -13.81 -6.23 4.63
CA GLN A 145 -13.83 -6.59 3.23
C GLN A 145 -12.40 -6.60 2.67
N GLU A 146 -12.15 -7.48 1.70
CA GLU A 146 -10.85 -7.64 1.05
C GLU A 146 -10.45 -6.41 0.23
N LEU A 147 -9.25 -5.87 0.49
CA LEU A 147 -8.66 -4.79 -0.32
C LEU A 147 -7.93 -5.39 -1.52
N SER A 148 -8.35 -5.00 -2.72
CA SER A 148 -7.75 -5.45 -3.98
C SER A 148 -7.04 -4.28 -4.67
N LEU A 149 -5.77 -4.46 -5.02
CA LEU A 149 -4.95 -3.52 -5.76
C LEU A 149 -4.67 -4.09 -7.15
N LEU A 150 -4.95 -3.33 -8.21
CA LEU A 150 -4.68 -3.71 -9.59
C LEU A 150 -3.67 -2.73 -10.19
N PHE A 151 -2.61 -3.24 -10.79
CA PHE A 151 -1.58 -2.48 -11.49
C PHE A 151 -1.74 -2.71 -12.98
N LEU A 152 -1.84 -1.62 -13.74
CA LEU A 152 -1.97 -1.63 -15.19
C LEU A 152 -0.95 -0.67 -15.81
N ARG A 153 -0.24 -1.15 -16.82
CA ARG A 153 0.57 -0.32 -17.70
C ARG A 153 -0.17 -0.18 -19.03
N ASN A 154 -0.35 1.06 -19.46
CA ASN A 154 -0.96 1.39 -20.76
C ASN A 154 0.12 1.80 -21.77
#